data_AF-A0A0C3B2E6-F1
#
_entry.id   AF-A0A0C3B2E6-F1
#
_cell.length_a   1.000
_cell.length_b   1.000
_cell.length_c   1.000
_cell.angle_alpha   90.00
_cell.angle_beta   90.00
_cell.angle_gamma   90.00
#
_symmetry.space_group_name_H-M   'P 1'
#
loop_
_entity.id
_entity.type
_entity.pdbx_description
1 polymer ?
#
loop_
_entity_poly.entity_id
_entity_poly.type
_entity_poly.pdbx_seq_one_letter_code
_entity_poly.pdbx_strand_id
1 'polypeptide(L)'
;DGGDTRCFAQLLILEELMHRLEYDYERPVRPCEFFHSITGVGAAGVNAILLGVLGMTVAEATEVFIGICKKVFAADACDERLRSERLVLATKEVLDRLGVPHTTRLAGDIDRSAGCHVSICYSLASISGCRMFRNYKSKRSSYNPTIVEAVRATWATPGLFSSVFTGNGPQQEEIISAVNGFNNPTLQAVQEAREIYGTGKAVSAFLSLGNG
;
A
#
# COMPACT_ATOMS: atom_id res chain seq x y z
N ASP A 1 5.58 -2.00 8.13
CA ASP A 1 4.53 -2.04 9.19
C ASP A 1 3.56 -0.89 9.07
N GLY A 2 2.38 -0.97 9.64
CA GLY A 2 1.43 0.15 9.68
C GLY A 2 1.68 1.08 10.88
N GLY A 3 1.20 2.32 10.77
CA GLY A 3 1.14 3.29 11.88
C GLY A 3 1.07 4.74 11.41
N ASP A 4 0.12 4.98 10.51
CA ASP A 4 -0.31 6.33 10.09
C ASP A 4 0.86 7.23 9.66
N THR A 5 0.94 8.44 10.21
CA THR A 5 1.98 9.43 9.88
C THR A 5 3.40 8.93 10.16
N ARG A 6 3.56 7.98 11.10
CA ARG A 6 4.89 7.41 11.45
C ARG A 6 5.44 6.52 10.35
N CYS A 7 4.64 6.09 9.38
CA CYS A 7 5.14 5.38 8.19
C CYS A 7 6.12 6.24 7.36
N PHE A 8 6.21 7.56 7.60
CA PHE A 8 7.28 8.40 7.06
C PHE A 8 8.69 7.93 7.47
N ALA A 9 8.86 7.44 8.71
CA ALA A 9 10.16 6.94 9.17
C ALA A 9 10.67 5.75 8.33
N GLN A 10 9.75 4.92 7.81
CA GLN A 10 10.10 3.80 6.92
C GLN A 10 10.66 4.30 5.59
N LEU A 11 10.11 5.40 5.06
CA LEU A 11 10.58 6.00 3.83
C LEU A 11 11.99 6.59 4.01
N LEU A 12 12.29 7.22 5.16
CA LEU A 12 13.65 7.70 5.45
C LEU A 12 14.68 6.57 5.49
N ILE A 13 14.34 5.45 6.15
CA ILE A 13 15.23 4.28 6.20
C ILE A 13 15.44 3.70 4.80
N LEU A 14 14.36 3.60 4.03
CA LEU A 14 14.43 3.11 2.65
C LEU A 14 15.20 4.08 1.75
N GLU A 15 15.07 5.39 1.96
CA GLU A 15 15.77 6.43 1.19
C GLU A 15 17.27 6.29 1.35
N GLU A 16 17.77 6.11 2.58
CA GLU A 16 19.20 5.87 2.82
C GLU A 16 19.71 4.60 2.11
N LEU A 17 18.92 3.51 2.12
CA LEU A 17 19.29 2.28 1.40
C LEU A 17 19.33 2.51 -0.12
N MET A 18 18.30 3.16 -0.66
CA MET A 18 18.18 3.40 -2.10
C MET A 18 19.22 4.42 -2.56
N HIS A 19 19.58 5.42 -1.76
CA HIS A 19 20.62 6.40 -2.08
C HIS A 19 21.98 5.74 -2.33
N ARG A 20 22.33 4.70 -1.55
CA ARG A 20 23.54 3.90 -1.79
C ARG A 20 23.49 3.15 -3.12
N LEU A 21 22.31 2.63 -3.49
CA LEU A 21 22.12 2.03 -4.81
C LEU A 21 22.18 3.08 -5.93
N GLU A 22 21.66 4.28 -5.73
CA GLU A 22 21.77 5.37 -6.72
C GLU A 22 23.23 5.76 -6.96
N TYR A 23 24.04 5.78 -5.90
CA TYR A 23 25.48 5.99 -6.01
C TYR A 23 26.15 4.87 -6.82
N ASP A 24 25.88 3.60 -6.49
CA ASP A 24 26.50 2.44 -7.16
C ASP A 24 26.09 2.31 -8.65
N TYR A 25 24.85 2.70 -8.99
CA TYR A 25 24.31 2.61 -10.35
C TYR A 25 24.40 3.91 -11.15
N GLU A 26 24.89 5.00 -10.56
CA GLU A 26 25.03 6.33 -11.15
C GLU A 26 23.73 6.88 -11.79
N ARG A 27 22.57 6.52 -11.21
CA ARG A 27 21.25 6.96 -11.68
C ARG A 27 20.22 6.91 -10.55
N PRO A 28 19.10 7.64 -10.66
CA PRO A 28 17.94 7.41 -9.81
C PRO A 28 17.46 5.96 -9.94
N VAL A 29 17.14 5.35 -8.80
CA VAL A 29 16.63 3.97 -8.73
C VAL A 29 15.27 3.92 -8.05
N ARG A 30 14.45 2.95 -8.47
CA ARG A 30 13.11 2.76 -7.92
C ARG A 30 13.05 1.46 -7.13
N PRO A 31 12.41 1.42 -5.95
CA PRO A 31 12.33 0.17 -5.18
C PRO A 31 11.75 -1.01 -5.96
N CYS A 32 10.81 -0.75 -6.87
CA CYS A 32 10.22 -1.78 -7.73
C CYS A 32 11.22 -2.46 -8.70
N GLU A 33 12.40 -1.88 -8.93
CA GLU A 33 13.47 -2.47 -9.76
C GLU A 33 14.34 -3.47 -8.97
N PHE A 34 14.35 -3.37 -7.64
CA PHE A 34 15.24 -4.14 -6.76
C PHE A 34 14.49 -5.12 -5.87
N PHE A 35 13.26 -4.79 -5.50
CA PHE A 35 12.40 -5.66 -4.69
C PHE A 35 11.40 -6.38 -5.58
N HIS A 36 11.52 -7.71 -5.64
CA HIS A 36 10.53 -8.57 -6.31
C HIS A 36 9.13 -8.48 -5.67
N SER A 37 9.06 -8.19 -4.38
CA SER A 37 7.80 -8.08 -3.65
C SER A 37 7.82 -6.97 -2.61
N ILE A 38 6.72 -6.25 -2.48
CA ILE A 38 6.49 -5.23 -1.43
C ILE A 38 5.14 -5.52 -0.78
N THR A 39 5.13 -5.64 0.55
CA THR A 39 3.89 -5.87 1.33
C THR A 39 3.68 -4.75 2.33
N GLY A 40 2.47 -4.19 2.37
CA GLY A 40 2.11 -3.09 3.27
C GLY A 40 0.77 -3.30 3.96
N VAL A 41 0.58 -2.59 5.08
CA VAL A 41 -0.68 -2.56 5.86
C VAL A 41 -0.92 -1.14 6.38
N GLY A 42 -2.18 -0.71 6.47
CA GLY A 42 -2.49 0.64 6.92
C GLY A 42 -1.91 1.69 5.97
N ALA A 43 -1.40 2.78 6.53
CA ALA A 43 -0.69 3.81 5.78
C ALA A 43 0.50 3.28 4.96
N ALA A 44 1.21 2.25 5.44
CA ALA A 44 2.30 1.64 4.67
C ALA A 44 1.80 0.85 3.45
N GLY A 45 0.52 0.46 3.40
CA GLY A 45 -0.12 -0.03 2.19
C GLY A 45 -0.16 1.04 1.09
N VAL A 46 -0.33 2.31 1.45
CA VAL A 46 -0.22 3.44 0.52
C VAL A 46 1.21 3.57 0.00
N ASN A 47 2.22 3.52 0.88
CA ASN A 47 3.63 3.53 0.46
C ASN A 47 3.96 2.38 -0.48
N ALA A 48 3.44 1.17 -0.22
CA ALA A 48 3.61 0.02 -1.10
C ALA A 48 3.03 0.27 -2.51
N ILE A 49 1.88 0.94 -2.62
CA ILE A 49 1.30 1.36 -3.91
C ILE A 49 2.19 2.38 -4.61
N LEU A 50 2.62 3.44 -3.90
CA LEU A 50 3.44 4.51 -4.49
C LEU A 50 4.74 3.93 -5.07
N LEU A 51 5.43 3.11 -4.29
CA LEU A 51 6.74 2.56 -4.64
C LEU A 51 6.65 1.40 -5.64
N GLY A 52 5.70 0.48 -5.44
CA GLY A 52 5.65 -0.79 -6.18
C GLY A 52 4.65 -0.83 -7.33
N VAL A 53 3.56 -0.06 -7.28
CA VAL A 53 2.54 -0.04 -8.34
C VAL A 53 2.70 1.17 -9.24
N LEU A 54 2.85 2.37 -8.66
CA LEU A 54 3.03 3.61 -9.42
C LEU A 54 4.49 3.82 -9.87
N GLY A 55 5.41 3.02 -9.32
CA GLY A 55 6.81 3.02 -9.71
C GLY A 55 7.53 4.32 -9.40
N MET A 56 7.21 4.94 -8.26
CA MET A 56 7.90 6.14 -7.78
C MET A 56 9.28 5.80 -7.19
N THR A 57 10.19 6.76 -7.28
CA THR A 57 11.38 6.82 -6.42
C THR A 57 10.97 7.03 -4.96
N VAL A 58 11.89 6.79 -4.02
CA VAL A 58 11.61 7.01 -2.59
C VAL A 58 11.36 8.49 -2.30
N ALA A 59 12.12 9.39 -2.93
CA ALA A 59 11.93 10.84 -2.78
C ALA A 59 10.53 11.28 -3.22
N GLU A 60 10.09 10.89 -4.42
CA GLU A 60 8.74 11.20 -4.93
C GLU A 60 7.64 10.63 -4.02
N ALA A 61 7.77 9.37 -3.60
CA ALA A 61 6.80 8.74 -2.70
C ALA A 61 6.75 9.45 -1.34
N THR A 62 7.89 9.94 -0.85
CA THR A 62 7.99 10.69 0.40
C THR A 62 7.26 12.02 0.34
N GLU A 63 7.48 12.80 -0.70
CA GLU A 63 6.76 14.06 -0.92
C GLU A 63 5.25 13.84 -1.03
N VAL A 64 4.84 12.83 -1.81
CA VAL A 64 3.44 12.45 -1.99
C VAL A 64 2.82 12.02 -0.66
N PHE A 65 3.49 11.16 0.11
CA PHE A 65 2.98 10.66 1.38
C PHE A 65 2.82 11.78 2.41
N ILE A 66 3.82 12.67 2.54
CA ILE A 66 3.71 13.87 3.39
C ILE A 66 2.52 14.74 2.96
N GLY A 67 2.35 14.95 1.65
CA GLY A 67 1.24 15.72 1.09
C GLY A 67 -0.13 15.14 1.45
N ILE A 68 -0.27 13.80 1.36
CA ILE A 68 -1.48 13.10 1.79
C ILE A 68 -1.69 13.28 3.29
N CYS A 69 -0.68 13.00 4.12
CA CYS A 69 -0.75 13.13 5.58
C CYS A 69 -1.18 14.53 6.03
N LYS A 70 -0.63 15.58 5.42
CA LYS A 70 -1.00 16.99 5.73
C LYS A 70 -2.48 17.27 5.49
N LYS A 71 -3.08 16.64 4.47
CA LYS A 71 -4.51 16.80 4.16
C LYS A 71 -5.39 15.97 5.10
N VAL A 72 -5.04 14.70 5.34
CA VAL A 72 -5.87 13.79 6.14
C VAL A 72 -5.76 14.05 7.66
N PHE A 73 -4.65 14.58 8.14
CA PHE A 73 -4.42 14.93 9.55
C PHE A 73 -4.28 16.44 9.76
N ALA A 74 -5.00 17.23 8.96
CA ALA A 74 -5.09 18.67 9.19
C ALA A 74 -5.66 18.97 10.60
N ALA A 75 -5.28 20.12 11.16
CA ALA A 75 -5.57 20.49 12.55
C ALA A 75 -7.04 20.86 12.83
N ASP A 76 -7.90 20.78 11.83
CA ASP A 76 -9.30 21.13 11.93
C ASP A 76 -10.16 19.95 12.41
N ALA A 77 -11.36 20.25 12.92
CA ALA A 77 -12.30 19.23 13.37
C ALA A 77 -12.67 18.32 12.19
N CYS A 78 -12.39 17.03 12.33
CA CYS A 78 -12.51 16.06 11.25
C CYS A 78 -12.99 14.72 11.80
N ASP A 79 -14.17 14.28 11.34
CA ASP A 79 -14.68 12.94 11.63
C ASP A 79 -14.06 11.88 10.69
N GLU A 80 -14.35 10.61 10.95
CA GLU A 80 -13.83 9.50 10.15
C GLU A 80 -14.21 9.59 8.67
N ARG A 81 -15.41 10.11 8.38
CA ARG A 81 -15.97 10.20 7.03
C ARG A 81 -15.25 11.27 6.23
N LEU A 82 -15.18 12.48 6.76
CA LEU A 82 -14.48 13.59 6.13
C LEU A 82 -13.00 13.26 5.93
N ARG A 83 -12.38 12.56 6.89
CA ARG A 83 -11.00 12.11 6.77
C ARG A 83 -10.81 11.14 5.60
N SER A 84 -11.69 10.16 5.46
CA SER A 84 -11.70 9.24 4.32
C SER A 84 -11.96 9.93 2.98
N GLU A 85 -12.85 10.92 2.94
CA GLU A 85 -13.10 11.73 1.73
C GLU A 85 -11.85 12.52 1.32
N ARG A 86 -11.13 13.13 2.29
CA ARG A 86 -9.84 13.80 2.04
C ARG A 86 -8.77 12.85 1.51
N LEU A 87 -8.71 11.62 2.05
CA LEU A 87 -7.77 10.62 1.57
C LEU A 87 -8.05 10.26 0.10
N VAL A 88 -9.32 10.07 -0.25
CA VAL A 88 -9.74 9.80 -1.64
C VAL A 88 -9.36 10.95 -2.57
N LEU A 89 -9.66 12.20 -2.18
CA LEU A 89 -9.31 13.39 -2.97
C LEU A 89 -7.79 13.52 -3.16
N ALA A 90 -7.01 13.38 -2.08
CA ALA A 90 -5.56 13.45 -2.14
C ALA A 90 -4.97 12.35 -3.04
N THR A 91 -5.53 11.14 -3.01
CA THR A 91 -5.12 10.05 -3.91
C THR A 91 -5.43 10.37 -5.36
N LYS A 92 -6.63 10.89 -5.66
CA LYS A 92 -7.02 11.28 -7.02
C LYS A 92 -6.10 12.35 -7.60
N GLU A 93 -5.75 13.37 -6.81
CA GLU A 93 -4.80 14.40 -7.25
C GLU A 93 -3.41 13.83 -7.56
N VAL A 94 -2.96 12.80 -6.84
CA VAL A 94 -1.72 12.09 -7.17
C VAL A 94 -1.85 11.39 -8.51
N LEU A 95 -2.96 10.68 -8.76
CA LEU A 95 -3.20 9.99 -10.03
C LEU A 95 -3.32 10.97 -11.21
N ASP A 96 -3.97 12.12 -11.02
CA ASP A 96 -4.08 13.17 -12.03
C ASP A 96 -2.70 13.69 -12.46
N ARG A 97 -1.81 13.96 -11.49
CA ARG A 97 -0.43 14.38 -11.77
C ARG A 97 0.37 13.34 -12.54
N LEU A 98 0.03 12.06 -12.41
CA LEU A 98 0.68 10.95 -13.10
C LEU A 98 0.04 10.59 -14.44
N GLY A 99 -1.07 11.23 -14.80
CA GLY A 99 -1.89 10.88 -15.97
C GLY A 99 -2.54 9.50 -15.85
N VAL A 100 -2.86 9.05 -14.63
CA VAL A 100 -3.48 7.74 -14.36
C VAL A 100 -4.99 7.93 -14.12
N PRO A 101 -5.87 7.28 -14.91
CA PRO A 101 -7.31 7.36 -14.69
C PRO A 101 -7.72 6.89 -13.29
N HIS A 102 -8.73 7.53 -12.68
CA HIS A 102 -9.21 7.11 -11.34
C HIS A 102 -9.85 5.73 -11.33
N THR A 103 -10.22 5.21 -12.51
CA THR A 103 -10.78 3.86 -12.71
C THR A 103 -9.70 2.79 -12.85
N THR A 104 -8.41 3.15 -12.85
CA THR A 104 -7.31 2.20 -12.98
C THR A 104 -7.31 1.22 -11.82
N ARG A 105 -7.41 -0.07 -12.15
CA ARG A 105 -7.35 -1.19 -11.22
C ARG A 105 -5.94 -1.43 -10.70
N LEU A 106 -5.87 -1.92 -9.46
CA LEU A 106 -4.61 -2.27 -8.81
C LEU A 106 -3.84 -3.33 -9.60
N ALA A 107 -4.54 -4.33 -10.15
CA ALA A 107 -3.96 -5.33 -11.05
C ALA A 107 -4.43 -5.14 -12.50
N GLY A 108 -3.49 -5.10 -13.45
CA GLY A 108 -3.72 -5.28 -14.88
C GLY A 108 -3.77 -4.00 -15.73
N ASP A 109 -4.12 -2.85 -15.15
CA ASP A 109 -4.37 -1.62 -15.91
C ASP A 109 -3.14 -0.70 -16.03
N ILE A 110 -2.05 -1.00 -15.32
CA ILE A 110 -0.82 -0.21 -15.33
C ILE A 110 0.42 -1.10 -15.29
N ASP A 111 1.41 -0.77 -16.12
CA ASP A 111 2.72 -1.44 -16.17
C ASP A 111 3.84 -0.47 -15.78
N ARG A 112 3.87 -0.11 -14.50
CA ARG A 112 4.93 0.73 -13.89
C ARG A 112 5.69 0.01 -12.78
N SER A 113 5.33 -1.23 -12.48
CA SER A 113 5.88 -1.99 -11.36
C SER A 113 7.22 -2.64 -11.66
N ALA A 114 7.73 -2.60 -12.90
CA ALA A 114 8.94 -3.34 -13.29
C ALA A 114 8.90 -4.84 -12.91
N GLY A 115 7.70 -5.43 -12.86
CA GLY A 115 7.48 -6.80 -12.40
C GLY A 115 7.35 -6.98 -10.89
N CYS A 116 7.48 -5.91 -10.10
CA CYS A 116 7.29 -5.93 -8.64
C CYS A 116 5.88 -6.37 -8.26
N HIS A 117 5.79 -7.34 -7.36
CA HIS A 117 4.56 -7.83 -6.79
C HIS A 117 4.20 -7.07 -5.52
N VAL A 118 3.07 -6.36 -5.55
CA VAL A 118 2.57 -5.58 -4.43
C VAL A 118 1.38 -6.27 -3.80
N SER A 119 1.46 -6.49 -2.49
CA SER A 119 0.38 -7.02 -1.66
C SER A 119 0.03 -6.07 -0.52
N ILE A 120 -1.26 -5.89 -0.27
CA ILE A 120 -1.75 -4.91 0.71
C ILE A 120 -2.76 -5.57 1.63
N CYS A 121 -2.44 -5.57 2.92
CA CYS A 121 -3.27 -6.18 3.94
C CYS A 121 -4.57 -5.39 4.16
N TYR A 122 -5.68 -6.12 4.24
CA TYR A 122 -6.97 -5.63 4.72
C TYR A 122 -7.68 -6.72 5.53
N SER A 123 -8.69 -6.33 6.30
CA SER A 123 -9.52 -7.25 7.09
C SER A 123 -11.00 -7.01 6.78
N LEU A 124 -11.83 -8.02 7.05
CA LEU A 124 -13.27 -7.82 7.08
C LEU A 124 -13.68 -7.46 8.52
N ALA A 125 -14.65 -6.54 8.67
CA ALA A 125 -15.17 -6.20 9.99
C ALA A 125 -15.88 -7.39 10.66
N SER A 126 -16.52 -8.25 9.88
CA SER A 126 -17.28 -9.42 10.36
C SER A 126 -16.41 -10.66 10.62
N ILE A 127 -15.24 -10.76 9.99
CA ILE A 127 -14.39 -11.95 10.05
C ILE A 127 -12.95 -11.52 10.32
N SER A 128 -12.45 -11.89 11.50
CA SER A 128 -11.04 -11.68 11.84
C SER A 128 -10.14 -12.47 10.89
N GLY A 129 -9.20 -11.77 10.26
CA GLY A 129 -8.25 -12.37 9.32
C GLY A 129 -7.55 -11.32 8.48
N CYS A 130 -6.46 -11.72 7.84
CA CYS A 130 -5.74 -10.87 6.90
C CYS A 130 -5.99 -11.36 5.47
N ARG A 131 -6.60 -10.50 4.67
CA ARG A 131 -6.76 -10.67 3.22
C ARG A 131 -5.81 -9.69 2.51
N MET A 132 -5.60 -9.90 1.20
CA MET A 132 -4.68 -9.08 0.41
C MET A 132 -5.35 -8.55 -0.84
N PHE A 133 -5.22 -7.25 -1.06
CA PHE A 133 -5.25 -6.71 -2.43
C PHE A 133 -3.90 -6.98 -3.08
N ARG A 134 -3.89 -7.30 -4.38
CA ARG A 134 -2.70 -7.70 -5.12
C ARG A 134 -2.67 -7.01 -6.47
N ASN A 135 -1.50 -6.62 -6.96
CA ASN A 135 -1.31 -6.21 -8.37
C ASN A 135 -0.99 -7.41 -9.30
N TYR A 136 -0.96 -8.63 -8.77
CA TYR A 136 -0.66 -9.88 -9.49
C TYR A 136 -1.77 -10.93 -9.30
N LYS A 137 -1.78 -11.94 -10.17
CA LYS A 137 -2.71 -13.08 -10.10
C LYS A 137 -2.30 -14.01 -8.95
N SER A 138 -3.26 -14.40 -8.11
CA SER A 138 -3.10 -15.42 -7.07
C SER A 138 -4.12 -16.54 -7.24
N LYS A 139 -3.81 -17.72 -6.69
CA LYS A 139 -4.78 -18.83 -6.58
C LYS A 139 -5.93 -18.48 -5.63
N ARG A 140 -5.70 -17.56 -4.69
CA ARG A 140 -6.74 -17.06 -3.78
C ARG A 140 -7.55 -15.99 -4.50
N SER A 141 -8.86 -16.22 -4.65
CA SER A 141 -9.77 -15.19 -5.14
C SER A 141 -9.68 -13.96 -4.24
N SER A 142 -9.50 -12.79 -4.84
CA SER A 142 -9.52 -11.52 -4.15
C SER A 142 -10.22 -10.49 -5.03
N TYR A 143 -10.89 -9.54 -4.38
CA TYR A 143 -11.41 -8.37 -5.05
C TYR A 143 -10.26 -7.57 -5.67
N ASN A 144 -10.40 -7.16 -6.93
CA ASN A 144 -9.43 -6.28 -7.61
C ASN A 144 -9.95 -4.84 -7.60
N PRO A 145 -9.66 -4.05 -6.55
CA PRO A 145 -10.08 -2.66 -6.45
C PRO A 145 -9.37 -1.76 -7.46
N THR A 146 -9.91 -0.57 -7.68
CA THR A 146 -9.14 0.57 -8.17
C THR A 146 -8.03 0.96 -7.19
N ILE A 147 -7.01 1.67 -7.66
CA ILE A 147 -5.96 2.19 -6.78
C ILE A 147 -6.56 3.06 -5.66
N VAL A 148 -7.56 3.88 -5.99
CA VAL A 148 -8.26 4.76 -5.04
C VAL A 148 -9.00 3.94 -3.97
N GLU A 149 -9.72 2.90 -4.37
CA GLU A 149 -10.41 2.00 -3.44
C GLU A 149 -9.42 1.23 -2.56
N ALA A 150 -8.30 0.77 -3.11
CA ALA A 150 -7.25 0.08 -2.35
C ALA A 150 -6.64 0.98 -1.27
N VAL A 151 -6.30 2.23 -1.61
CA VAL A 151 -5.77 3.23 -0.66
C VAL A 151 -6.80 3.52 0.44
N ARG A 152 -8.06 3.74 0.08
CA ARG A 152 -9.13 3.99 1.06
C ARG A 152 -9.31 2.80 2.00
N ALA A 153 -9.37 1.59 1.46
CA ALA A 153 -9.64 0.38 2.24
C ALA A 153 -8.46 0.00 3.15
N THR A 154 -7.21 0.09 2.66
CA THR A 154 -6.05 -0.27 3.49
C THR A 154 -5.86 0.66 4.67
N TRP A 155 -6.24 1.94 4.54
CA TRP A 155 -6.13 2.94 5.61
C TRP A 155 -7.43 3.13 6.40
N ALA A 156 -8.46 2.31 6.18
CA ALA A 156 -9.74 2.35 6.90
C ALA A 156 -9.60 1.84 8.35
N THR A 157 -8.76 2.48 9.16
CA THR A 157 -8.50 2.14 10.56
C THR A 157 -9.73 2.52 11.39
N PRO A 158 -10.38 1.57 12.10
CA PRO A 158 -11.53 1.86 12.95
C PRO A 158 -11.20 2.94 13.99
N GLY A 159 -12.05 3.96 14.15
CA GLY A 159 -11.81 5.12 15.01
C GLY A 159 -11.09 6.28 14.33
N LEU A 160 -10.50 6.08 13.14
CA LEU A 160 -9.75 7.10 12.40
C LEU A 160 -10.31 7.33 11.00
N PHE A 161 -10.71 6.29 10.29
CA PHE A 161 -11.19 6.38 8.91
C PHE A 161 -12.41 5.48 8.71
N SER A 162 -13.38 5.94 7.94
CA SER A 162 -14.57 5.14 7.65
C SER A 162 -14.22 3.86 6.88
N SER A 163 -14.91 2.78 7.23
CA SER A 163 -14.87 1.51 6.52
C SER A 163 -15.29 1.63 5.05
N VAL A 164 -14.95 0.59 4.28
CA VAL A 164 -15.28 0.47 2.85
C VAL A 164 -16.18 -0.72 2.65
N PHE A 165 -17.28 -0.54 1.93
CA PHE A 165 -18.17 -1.65 1.62
C PHE A 165 -17.92 -2.13 0.19
N THR A 166 -17.77 -3.44 0.01
CA THR A 166 -17.59 -4.09 -1.30
C THR A 166 -18.67 -5.13 -1.55
N GLY A 167 -19.15 -5.21 -2.79
CA GLY A 167 -20.24 -6.11 -3.19
C GLY A 167 -21.60 -5.41 -3.26
N ASN A 168 -22.63 -6.14 -3.69
CA ASN A 168 -23.98 -5.63 -3.89
C ASN A 168 -25.00 -6.37 -3.00
N GLY A 169 -25.93 -5.63 -2.40
CA GLY A 169 -27.06 -6.20 -1.65
C GLY A 169 -26.62 -7.04 -0.44
N PRO A 170 -27.21 -8.23 -0.21
CA PRO A 170 -26.97 -9.03 1.00
C PRO A 170 -25.56 -9.66 1.08
N GLN A 171 -24.75 -9.58 0.03
CA GLN A 171 -23.36 -10.06 -0.01
C GLN A 171 -22.33 -8.94 0.26
N GLN A 172 -22.79 -7.78 0.73
CA GLN A 172 -21.91 -6.66 1.02
C GLN A 172 -20.97 -7.00 2.18
N GLU A 173 -19.68 -6.98 1.92
CA GLU A 173 -18.64 -7.15 2.92
C GLU A 173 -18.13 -5.78 3.36
N GLU A 174 -18.07 -5.55 4.67
CA GLU A 174 -17.41 -4.37 5.24
C GLU A 174 -15.91 -4.64 5.41
N ILE A 175 -15.10 -3.84 4.74
CA ILE A 175 -13.64 -3.86 4.74
C ILE A 175 -13.12 -2.76 5.66
N ILE A 176 -12.15 -3.15 6.49
CA ILE A 176 -11.40 -2.27 7.38
C ILE A 176 -9.89 -2.51 7.21
N SER A 177 -9.08 -1.61 7.75
CA SER A 177 -7.63 -1.81 7.81
C SER A 177 -7.29 -3.04 8.66
N ALA A 178 -6.34 -3.84 8.19
CA ALA A 178 -5.81 -4.96 8.96
C ALA A 178 -4.83 -4.53 10.08
N VAL A 179 -4.53 -3.23 10.19
CA VAL A 179 -3.46 -2.70 11.05
C VAL A 179 -3.62 -3.10 12.53
N ASN A 180 -4.85 -3.21 13.03
CA ASN A 180 -5.11 -3.54 14.44
C ASN A 180 -4.80 -5.01 14.79
N GLY A 181 -4.73 -5.91 13.81
CA GLY A 181 -4.44 -7.34 14.03
C GLY A 181 -3.18 -7.85 13.33
N PHE A 182 -2.74 -7.16 12.28
CA PHE A 182 -1.66 -7.57 11.39
C PHE A 182 -0.72 -6.40 11.08
N ASN A 183 -0.39 -5.61 12.10
CA ASN A 183 0.40 -4.38 11.93
C ASN A 183 1.78 -4.62 11.29
N ASN A 184 2.40 -5.75 11.60
CA ASN A 184 3.63 -6.20 10.94
C ASN A 184 3.28 -7.32 9.95
N PRO A 185 3.26 -7.05 8.64
CA PRO A 185 2.85 -8.02 7.64
C PRO A 185 3.99 -8.96 7.20
N THR A 186 5.06 -9.12 7.99
CA THR A 186 6.22 -9.95 7.62
C THR A 186 5.81 -11.40 7.32
N LEU A 187 4.99 -12.02 8.18
CA LEU A 187 4.52 -13.39 7.96
C LEU A 187 3.67 -13.49 6.69
N GLN A 188 2.84 -12.49 6.45
CA GLN A 188 1.99 -12.38 5.27
C GLN A 188 2.82 -12.23 4.00
N ALA A 189 3.86 -11.39 4.03
CA ALA A 189 4.79 -11.19 2.92
C ALA A 189 5.52 -12.50 2.56
N VAL A 190 5.96 -13.27 3.57
CA VAL A 190 6.58 -14.59 3.35
C VAL A 190 5.58 -15.59 2.76
N GLN A 191 4.32 -15.57 3.21
CA GLN A 191 3.27 -16.42 2.64
C GLN A 191 3.00 -16.07 1.17
N GLU A 192 2.85 -14.79 0.83
CA GLU A 192 2.68 -14.33 -0.54
C GLU A 192 3.89 -14.72 -1.41
N ALA A 193 5.11 -14.50 -0.93
CA ALA A 193 6.32 -14.87 -1.65
C ALA A 193 6.39 -16.39 -1.92
N ARG A 194 6.04 -17.23 -0.95
CA ARG A 194 5.97 -18.69 -1.13
C ARG A 194 4.93 -19.10 -2.17
N GLU A 195 3.78 -18.43 -2.21
CA GLU A 195 2.74 -18.72 -3.18
C GLU A 195 3.14 -18.35 -4.61
N ILE A 196 3.85 -17.24 -4.78
CA ILE A 196 4.21 -16.73 -6.11
C ILE A 196 5.50 -17.37 -6.64
N TYR A 197 6.52 -17.46 -5.80
CA TYR A 197 7.86 -17.88 -6.20
C TYR A 197 8.16 -19.35 -5.91
N GLY A 198 7.26 -20.02 -5.19
CA GLY A 198 7.45 -21.40 -4.71
C GLY A 198 8.38 -21.49 -3.52
N THR A 199 8.54 -22.71 -2.99
CA THR A 199 9.40 -22.99 -1.82
C THR A 199 10.84 -23.34 -2.19
N GLY A 200 11.13 -23.53 -3.48
CA GLY A 200 12.46 -23.94 -3.97
C GLY A 200 13.42 -22.79 -4.26
N LYS A 201 12.99 -21.52 -4.14
CA LYS A 201 13.84 -20.35 -4.36
C LYS A 201 14.31 -19.76 -3.04
N ALA A 202 15.62 -19.54 -2.90
CA ALA A 202 16.19 -18.88 -1.74
C ALA A 202 15.86 -17.38 -1.75
N VAL A 203 15.62 -16.82 -0.55
CA VAL A 203 15.42 -15.38 -0.38
C VAL A 203 16.79 -14.72 -0.22
N SER A 204 17.18 -13.88 -1.17
CA SER A 204 18.46 -13.16 -1.12
C SER A 204 18.47 -12.03 -0.08
N ALA A 205 17.33 -11.34 0.08
CA ALA A 205 17.16 -10.27 1.05
C ALA A 205 15.71 -10.19 1.52
N PHE A 206 15.50 -9.87 2.79
CA PHE A 206 14.19 -9.60 3.36
C PHE A 206 14.29 -8.38 4.28
N LEU A 207 13.62 -7.29 3.91
CA LEU A 207 13.64 -6.02 4.63
C LEU A 207 12.28 -5.79 5.29
N SER A 208 12.26 -5.69 6.62
CA SER A 208 11.08 -5.34 7.41
C SER A 208 11.27 -3.96 8.02
N LEU A 209 10.39 -3.02 7.67
CA LEU A 209 10.48 -1.61 8.11
C LEU A 209 9.38 -1.30 9.12
N GLY A 210 9.77 -1.17 10.38
CA GLY A 210 8.94 -0.69 11.48
C GLY A 210 8.82 0.84 11.50
N ASN A 211 8.01 1.38 12.41
CA ASN A 211 7.81 2.84 12.56
C ASN A 211 8.04 3.36 13.99
N GLY A 212 8.92 2.69 14.71
CA GLY A 212 9.22 2.97 16.12
C GLY A 212 8.33 2.16 17.05
#